data_AF-A0A351UTJ5-F1
#
_entry.id   AF-A0A351UTJ5-F1
#
_cell.length_a   1.000
_cell.length_b   1.000
_cell.length_c   1.000
_cell.angle_alpha   90.00
_cell.angle_beta   90.00
_cell.angle_gamma   90.00
#
_symmetry.space_group_name_H-M   'P 1'
#
loop_
_entity.id
_entity.type
_entity.pdbx_description
1 polymer ?
#
loop_
_entity_poly.entity_id
_entity_poly.type
_entity_poly.pdbx_seq_one_letter_code
_entity_poly.pdbx_strand_id
1 'polypeptide(L)'
;MYLKMTGSILVFVSAVACGFLYGEQFRIRIRRLQALRQILSLLKGEIRCCRNTLAEIFRRLAGRTEPPFDGWLLGMALEMQQQNGKSFRLLWKEWTDRVLIGCGLKEADLQFLSELGGQIGYLDAQMQEEVLEQAVGQLDAEILKLSAGLSERQRICRVLGVSVGLLIVIVLI
;
A
#
# COMPACT_ATOMS: atom_id res chain seq x y z
N MET A 1 -4.07 -16.96 45.42
CA MET A 1 -5.09 -16.04 44.87
C MET A 1 -4.46 -15.02 43.90
N TYR A 2 -3.41 -14.29 44.30
CA TYR A 2 -2.72 -13.29 43.45
C TYR A 2 -2.09 -13.82 42.14
N LEU A 3 -1.53 -15.04 42.14
CA LEU A 3 -0.92 -15.65 40.95
C LEU A 3 -1.93 -15.91 39.80
N LYS A 4 -3.19 -16.19 40.16
CA LYS A 4 -4.28 -16.44 39.20
C LYS A 4 -4.73 -15.15 38.53
N MET A 5 -4.89 -14.06 39.27
CA MET A 5 -5.24 -12.75 38.71
C MET A 5 -4.16 -12.19 37.79
N THR A 6 -2.90 -12.28 38.18
CA THR A 6 -1.78 -11.76 37.36
C THR A 6 -1.61 -12.54 36.05
N GLY A 7 -1.76 -13.87 36.08
CA GLY A 7 -1.75 -14.69 34.86
C GLY A 7 -2.89 -14.37 33.90
N SER A 8 -4.12 -14.18 34.41
CA SER A 8 -5.28 -13.85 33.58
C SER A 8 -5.18 -12.46 32.92
N ILE A 9 -4.68 -11.46 33.65
CA ILE A 9 -4.44 -10.12 33.10
C ILE A 9 -3.38 -10.18 31.99
N LEU A 10 -2.31 -10.96 32.18
CA LEU A 10 -1.24 -11.10 31.19
C LEU A 10 -1.75 -11.70 29.87
N VAL A 11 -2.58 -12.76 29.94
CA VAL A 11 -3.18 -13.39 28.75
C VAL A 11 -4.13 -12.43 28.04
N PHE A 12 -4.98 -11.72 28.77
CA PHE A 12 -5.89 -10.73 28.19
C PHE A 12 -5.13 -9.60 27.48
N VAL A 13 -4.12 -9.02 28.14
CA VAL A 13 -3.28 -7.96 27.56
C VAL A 13 -2.53 -8.48 26.33
N SER A 14 -2.00 -9.71 26.36
CA SER A 14 -1.30 -10.30 25.20
C SER A 14 -2.22 -10.49 24.00
N ALA A 15 -3.48 -10.90 24.20
CA ALA A 15 -4.45 -11.10 23.14
C ALA A 15 -4.90 -9.76 22.52
N VAL A 16 -5.13 -8.75 23.35
CA VAL A 16 -5.48 -7.39 22.90
C VAL A 16 -4.31 -6.74 22.17
N ALA A 17 -3.09 -6.84 22.71
CA ALA A 17 -1.88 -6.29 22.08
C ALA A 17 -1.60 -6.95 20.72
N CYS A 18 -1.74 -8.27 20.62
CA CYS A 18 -1.58 -9.00 19.37
C CYS A 18 -2.62 -8.56 18.32
N GLY A 19 -3.89 -8.38 18.72
CA GLY A 19 -4.94 -7.86 17.84
C GLY A 19 -4.68 -6.43 17.33
N PHE A 20 -4.07 -5.58 18.17
CA PHE A 20 -3.72 -4.20 17.81
C PHE A 20 -2.55 -4.14 16.81
N LEU A 21 -1.50 -4.94 17.06
CA LEU A 21 -0.30 -4.99 16.20
C LEU A 21 -0.61 -5.52 14.79
N TYR A 22 -1.42 -6.58 14.69
CA TYR A 22 -1.86 -7.08 13.38
C TYR A 22 -2.72 -6.04 12.66
N GLY A 23 -3.60 -5.32 13.36
CA GLY A 23 -4.43 -4.28 12.76
C GLY A 23 -3.63 -3.12 12.15
N GLU A 24 -2.52 -2.74 12.76
CA GLU A 24 -1.67 -1.64 12.27
C GLU A 24 -0.94 -1.98 10.96
N GLN A 25 -0.40 -3.19 10.79
CA GLN A 25 0.26 -3.57 9.53
C GLN A 25 -0.70 -3.53 8.32
N PHE A 26 -1.94 -3.99 8.52
CA PHE A 26 -2.97 -3.91 7.48
C PHE A 26 -3.36 -2.47 7.17
N ARG A 27 -3.48 -1.60 8.18
CA ARG A 27 -3.75 -0.17 7.99
C ARG A 27 -2.65 0.53 7.22
N ILE A 28 -1.38 0.21 7.52
CA ILE A 28 -0.23 0.72 6.78
C ILE A 28 -0.33 0.29 5.31
N ARG A 29 -0.54 -1.00 5.03
CA ARG A 29 -0.68 -1.48 3.64
C ARG A 29 -1.81 -0.78 2.90
N ILE A 30 -2.99 -0.62 3.51
CA ILE A 30 -4.13 0.08 2.89
C ILE A 30 -3.76 1.54 2.58
N ARG A 31 -3.13 2.25 3.52
CA ARG A 31 -2.70 3.64 3.30
C ARG A 31 -1.70 3.74 2.15
N ARG A 32 -0.77 2.79 2.04
CA ARG A 32 0.19 2.72 0.93
C ARG A 32 -0.49 2.47 -0.41
N LEU A 33 -1.45 1.54 -0.48
CA LEU A 33 -2.23 1.29 -1.69
C LEU A 33 -3.10 2.49 -2.08
N GLN A 34 -3.69 3.20 -1.11
CA GLN A 34 -4.43 4.44 -1.36
C GLN A 34 -3.54 5.54 -1.92
N ALA A 35 -2.34 5.73 -1.35
CA ALA A 35 -1.37 6.68 -1.87
C ALA A 35 -0.97 6.33 -3.31
N LEU A 36 -0.69 5.04 -3.58
CA LEU A 36 -0.38 4.56 -4.91
C LEU A 36 -1.53 4.82 -5.91
N ARG A 37 -2.77 4.51 -5.52
CA ARG A 37 -3.97 4.76 -6.31
C ARG A 37 -4.16 6.27 -6.61
N GLN A 38 -3.83 7.13 -5.66
CA GLN A 38 -3.84 8.58 -5.89
C GLN A 38 -2.76 9.01 -6.89
N ILE A 39 -1.52 8.50 -6.75
CA ILE A 39 -0.42 8.78 -7.67
C ILE A 39 -0.78 8.35 -9.10
N LEU A 40 -1.28 7.12 -9.29
CA LEU A 40 -1.68 6.61 -10.60
C LEU A 40 -2.84 7.42 -11.19
N SER A 41 -3.80 7.83 -10.37
CA SER A 41 -4.91 8.68 -10.82
C SER A 41 -4.44 10.07 -11.28
N LEU A 42 -3.45 10.65 -10.60
CA LEU A 42 -2.86 11.93 -11.01
C LEU A 42 -2.02 11.77 -12.28
N LEU A 43 -1.24 10.70 -12.38
CA LEU A 43 -0.47 10.37 -13.57
C LEU A 43 -1.36 10.22 -14.80
N LYS A 44 -2.49 9.52 -14.66
CA LYS A 44 -3.52 9.39 -15.70
C LYS A 44 -4.01 10.76 -16.18
N GLY A 45 -4.33 11.67 -15.26
CA GLY A 45 -4.78 13.01 -15.60
C GLY A 45 -3.75 13.83 -16.38
N GLU A 46 -2.47 13.74 -15.99
CA GLU A 46 -1.37 14.43 -16.70
C GLU A 46 -1.10 13.83 -18.08
N ILE A 47 -1.14 12.50 -18.23
CA ILE A 47 -1.00 11.81 -19.52
C ILE A 47 -2.14 12.19 -20.46
N ARG A 48 -3.39 12.18 -19.97
CA ARG A 48 -4.57 12.60 -20.77
C ARG A 48 -4.44 14.03 -21.29
N CYS A 49 -3.84 14.92 -20.51
CA CYS A 49 -3.62 16.29 -20.95
C CYS A 49 -2.51 16.43 -22.01
N CYS A 50 -1.65 15.42 -22.23
CA CYS A 50 -0.54 15.39 -23.20
C CYS A 50 0.39 16.62 -23.17
N ARG A 51 0.47 17.35 -22.05
CA ARG A 51 1.23 18.62 -21.99
C ARG A 51 2.70 18.45 -21.67
N ASN A 52 3.08 17.34 -21.06
CA ASN A 52 4.37 17.18 -20.38
C ASN A 52 4.98 15.80 -20.68
N THR A 53 6.31 15.70 -20.67
CA THR A 53 7.01 14.41 -20.75
C THR A 53 6.84 13.62 -19.46
N LEU A 54 6.92 12.29 -19.53
CA LEU A 54 6.74 11.41 -18.37
C LEU A 54 7.68 11.76 -17.20
N ALA A 55 8.93 12.13 -17.51
CA ALA A 55 9.92 12.59 -16.52
C ALA A 55 9.47 13.86 -15.79
N GLU A 56 8.87 14.81 -16.50
CA GLU A 56 8.37 16.06 -15.91
C GLU A 56 7.14 15.83 -15.04
N ILE A 57 6.26 14.92 -15.49
CA ILE A 57 5.09 14.50 -14.70
C ILE A 57 5.55 13.86 -13.38
N PHE A 58 6.50 12.92 -13.45
CA PHE A 58 7.03 12.25 -12.26
C PHE A 58 7.70 13.22 -11.29
N ARG A 59 8.48 14.19 -11.80
CA ARG A 59 9.08 15.25 -10.96
C ARG A 59 8.02 16.08 -10.23
N ARG A 60 6.93 16.45 -10.92
CA ARG A 60 5.82 17.18 -10.30
C ARG A 60 5.05 16.35 -9.29
N LEU A 61 4.81 15.08 -9.59
CA LEU A 61 4.14 14.16 -8.66
C LEU A 61 4.99 13.91 -7.41
N ALA A 62 6.32 13.80 -7.56
CA ALA A 62 7.23 13.65 -6.42
C ALA A 62 7.07 14.77 -5.40
N GLY A 63 6.97 16.03 -5.85
CA GLY A 63 6.76 17.19 -4.96
C GLY A 63 5.38 17.26 -4.30
N ARG A 64 4.42 16.43 -4.73
CA ARG A 64 3.04 16.38 -4.20
C ARG A 64 2.75 15.11 -3.41
N THR A 65 3.75 14.24 -3.24
CA THR A 65 3.59 12.92 -2.63
C THR A 65 4.46 12.82 -1.39
N GLU A 66 4.06 12.00 -0.42
CA GLU A 66 4.82 11.75 0.81
C GLU A 66 5.80 10.57 0.68
N PRO A 67 6.81 10.49 1.57
CA PRO A 67 7.70 9.34 1.67
C PRO A 67 6.96 8.01 1.85
N PRO A 68 7.37 6.95 1.12
CA PRO A 68 8.59 6.79 0.31
C PRO A 68 8.40 7.05 -1.20
N PHE A 69 7.19 7.45 -1.61
CA PHE A 69 6.84 7.52 -3.04
C PHE A 69 7.42 8.77 -3.72
N ASP A 70 7.71 9.82 -2.97
CA ASP A 70 8.43 11.01 -3.42
C ASP A 70 9.81 10.64 -4.00
N GLY A 71 10.62 9.89 -3.26
CA GLY A 71 11.95 9.45 -3.66
C GLY A 71 11.91 8.46 -4.82
N TRP A 72 10.89 7.60 -4.85
CA TRP A 72 10.63 6.69 -5.98
C TRP A 72 10.37 7.48 -7.27
N LEU A 73 9.45 8.44 -7.25
CA LEU A 73 9.10 9.25 -8.42
C LEU A 73 10.24 10.18 -8.85
N LEU A 74 10.91 10.83 -7.90
CA LEU A 74 12.02 11.74 -8.19
C LEU A 74 13.21 11.00 -8.78
N GLY A 75 13.55 9.83 -8.22
CA GLY A 75 14.62 8.99 -8.73
C GLY A 75 14.39 8.55 -10.16
N MET A 76 13.16 8.12 -10.48
CA MET A 76 12.79 7.78 -11.85
C MET A 76 12.89 8.98 -12.80
N ALA A 77 12.39 10.15 -12.38
CA ALA A 77 12.43 11.36 -13.20
C ALA A 77 13.87 11.80 -13.55
N LEU A 78 14.80 11.71 -12.59
CA LEU A 78 16.20 12.08 -12.80
C LEU A 78 16.91 11.13 -13.78
N GLU A 79 16.74 9.82 -13.61
CA GLU A 79 17.35 8.82 -14.52
C GLU A 79 16.80 8.91 -15.94
N MET A 80 15.52 9.25 -16.11
CA MET A 80 14.94 9.50 -17.43
C MET A 80 15.56 10.71 -18.14
N GLN A 81 15.85 11.78 -17.40
CA GLN A 81 16.47 12.98 -17.96
C GLN A 81 17.93 12.76 -18.36
N GLN A 82 18.64 11.87 -17.66
CA GLN A 82 20.03 11.53 -17.97
C GLN A 82 20.18 10.72 -19.27
N GLN A 83 19.08 10.28 -19.91
CA GLN A 83 19.08 9.52 -21.17
C GLN A 83 20.08 8.34 -21.16
N ASN A 84 20.14 7.59 -20.06
CA ASN A 84 21.10 6.50 -19.84
C ASN A 84 20.92 5.27 -20.79
N GLY A 85 20.12 5.39 -21.85
CA GLY A 85 19.82 4.30 -22.79
C GLY A 85 19.01 3.13 -22.21
N LYS A 86 18.71 3.16 -20.90
CA LYS A 86 17.88 2.16 -20.22
C LYS A 86 16.43 2.27 -20.66
N SER A 87 15.78 1.14 -20.92
CA SER A 87 14.34 1.11 -21.19
C SER A 87 13.56 1.54 -19.96
N PHE A 88 12.44 2.25 -20.18
CA PHE A 88 11.54 2.69 -19.10
C PHE A 88 11.14 1.54 -18.17
N ARG A 89 10.85 0.36 -18.74
CA ARG A 89 10.49 -0.85 -18.00
C ARG A 89 11.59 -1.26 -16.99
N LEU A 90 12.86 -1.24 -17.41
CA LEU A 90 13.97 -1.61 -16.54
C LEU A 90 14.15 -0.60 -15.41
N LEU A 91 14.11 0.69 -15.76
CA LEU A 91 14.23 1.78 -14.81
C LEU A 91 13.10 1.74 -13.77
N TRP A 92 11.85 1.54 -14.21
CA TRP A 92 10.70 1.40 -13.31
C TRP A 92 10.89 0.25 -12.34
N LYS A 93 11.27 -0.94 -12.84
CA LYS A 93 11.49 -2.11 -12.01
C LYS A 93 12.60 -1.90 -10.99
N GLU A 94 13.77 -1.39 -11.42
CA GLU A 94 14.89 -1.09 -10.52
C GLU A 94 14.48 -0.16 -9.38
N TRP A 95 13.75 0.92 -9.68
CA TRP A 95 13.32 1.88 -8.67
C TRP A 95 12.20 1.33 -7.77
N THR A 96 11.27 0.55 -8.32
CA THR A 96 10.25 -0.15 -7.53
C THR A 96 10.90 -1.12 -6.55
N ASP A 97 11.85 -1.94 -7.00
CA ASP A 97 12.53 -2.88 -6.13
C ASP A 97 13.40 -2.15 -5.10
N ARG A 98 14.09 -1.07 -5.49
CA ARG A 98 14.98 -0.34 -4.57
C ARG A 98 14.24 0.42 -3.48
N VAL A 99 13.13 1.07 -3.81
CA VAL A 99 12.44 2.01 -2.90
C VAL A 99 11.23 1.40 -2.25
N LEU A 100 10.45 0.55 -2.95
CA LEU A 100 9.17 0.05 -2.46
C LEU A 100 9.30 -1.30 -1.73
N ILE A 101 10.42 -2.01 -1.86
CA ILE A 101 10.72 -3.19 -1.03
C ILE A 101 10.84 -2.73 0.44
N GLY A 102 10.02 -3.32 1.31
CA GLY A 102 9.99 -2.99 2.75
C GLY A 102 9.05 -1.84 3.13
N CYS A 103 8.34 -1.23 2.18
CA CYS A 103 7.44 -0.09 2.46
C CYS A 103 6.06 -0.48 3.03
N GLY A 104 5.86 -1.74 3.41
CA GLY A 104 4.59 -2.29 3.90
C GLY A 104 3.65 -2.76 2.78
N LEU A 105 4.13 -2.82 1.53
CA LEU A 105 3.47 -3.48 0.40
C LEU A 105 3.77 -4.98 0.41
N LYS A 106 2.84 -5.79 -0.08
CA LYS A 106 3.08 -7.23 -0.31
C LYS A 106 3.77 -7.46 -1.64
N GLU A 107 4.37 -8.64 -1.77
CA GLU A 107 5.02 -9.09 -3.00
C GLU A 107 4.06 -9.06 -4.21
N ALA A 108 2.80 -9.43 -4.02
CA ALA A 108 1.78 -9.30 -5.06
C ALA A 108 1.55 -7.84 -5.52
N ASP A 109 1.63 -6.87 -4.60
CA ASP A 109 1.48 -5.44 -4.93
C ASP A 109 2.70 -4.95 -5.75
N LEU A 110 3.90 -5.44 -5.41
CA LEU A 110 5.14 -5.14 -6.13
C LEU A 110 5.16 -5.77 -7.53
N GLN A 111 4.68 -7.00 -7.67
CA GLN A 111 4.54 -7.67 -8.96
C GLN A 111 3.56 -6.91 -9.87
N PHE A 112 2.39 -6.56 -9.34
CA PHE A 112 1.42 -5.72 -10.04
C PHE A 112 2.05 -4.41 -10.54
N LEU A 113 2.82 -3.72 -9.69
CA LEU A 113 3.54 -2.51 -10.07
C LEU A 113 4.59 -2.75 -11.15
N SER A 114 5.34 -3.84 -11.07
CA SER A 114 6.34 -4.19 -12.10
C SER A 114 5.69 -4.47 -13.45
N GLU A 115 4.52 -5.11 -13.47
CA GLU A 115 3.77 -5.36 -14.70
C GLU A 115 3.23 -4.05 -15.30
N LEU A 116 2.69 -3.17 -14.45
CA LEU A 116 2.19 -1.86 -14.84
C LEU A 116 3.25 -1.00 -15.55
N GLY A 117 4.45 -0.88 -14.96
CA GLY A 117 5.56 -0.16 -15.59
C GLY A 117 6.01 -0.82 -16.90
N GLY A 118 5.86 -2.14 -17.00
CA GLY A 118 6.12 -2.86 -18.23
C GLY A 118 5.15 -2.58 -19.36
N GLN A 119 3.91 -2.14 -19.06
CA GLN A 119 2.88 -1.78 -20.03
C GLN A 119 2.99 -0.30 -20.43
N ILE A 120 3.20 0.61 -19.47
CA ILE A 120 3.26 2.06 -19.73
C ILE A 120 4.38 2.43 -20.73
N GLY A 121 5.54 1.77 -20.66
CA GLY A 121 6.71 2.12 -21.46
C GLY A 121 6.60 1.95 -22.97
N TYR A 122 5.56 1.29 -23.49
CA TYR A 122 5.42 0.93 -24.91
C TYR A 122 4.11 1.40 -25.55
N LEU A 123 3.27 2.11 -24.81
CA LEU A 123 1.91 2.45 -25.24
C LEU A 123 1.80 3.94 -25.61
N ASP A 124 0.96 4.23 -26.62
CA ASP A 124 0.51 5.59 -26.91
C ASP A 124 -0.35 6.14 -25.75
N ALA A 125 -0.45 7.47 -25.65
CA ALA A 125 -1.08 8.16 -24.52
C ALA A 125 -2.50 7.65 -24.20
N GLN A 126 -3.30 7.31 -25.23
CA GLN A 126 -4.66 6.78 -25.04
C GLN A 126 -4.66 5.38 -24.42
N MET A 127 -3.77 4.48 -24.86
CA MET A 127 -3.62 3.16 -24.26
C MET A 127 -2.99 3.23 -22.87
N GLN A 128 -2.07 4.17 -22.62
CA GLN A 128 -1.54 4.44 -21.28
C GLN A 128 -2.66 4.90 -20.32
N GLU A 129 -3.58 5.73 -20.77
CA GLU A 129 -4.73 6.18 -19.98
C GLU A 129 -5.62 5.00 -19.60
N GLU A 130 -5.97 4.12 -20.53
CA GLU A 130 -6.79 2.93 -20.27
C GLU A 130 -6.12 1.96 -19.30
N VAL A 131 -4.81 1.71 -19.46
CA VAL A 131 -4.05 0.85 -18.54
C VAL A 131 -4.03 1.45 -17.13
N LEU A 132 -3.86 2.76 -17.00
CA LEU A 132 -3.90 3.43 -15.71
C LEU A 132 -5.30 3.43 -15.09
N GLU A 133 -6.35 3.57 -15.89
CA GLU A 133 -7.75 3.44 -15.44
C GLU A 133 -8.01 2.06 -14.85
N GLN A 134 -7.61 1.00 -15.57
CA GLN A 134 -7.73 -0.38 -15.09
C GLN A 134 -6.92 -0.60 -13.81
N ALA A 135 -5.69 -0.09 -13.75
CA ALA A 135 -4.83 -0.21 -12.59
C ALA A 135 -5.44 0.47 -11.34
N VAL A 136 -6.01 1.67 -11.51
CA VAL A 136 -6.72 2.37 -10.44
C VAL A 136 -7.93 1.56 -9.96
N GLY A 137 -8.72 0.99 -10.88
CA GLY A 137 -9.86 0.14 -10.54
C GLY A 137 -9.46 -1.13 -9.77
N GLN A 138 -8.36 -1.77 -10.15
CA GLN A 138 -7.83 -2.94 -9.43
C GLN A 138 -7.38 -2.57 -8.01
N LEU A 139 -6.70 -1.43 -7.85
CA LEU A 139 -6.30 -0.93 -6.53
C LEU A 139 -7.52 -0.58 -5.67
N ASP A 140 -8.55 0.06 -6.22
CA ASP A 140 -9.78 0.35 -5.48
C ASP A 140 -10.48 -0.93 -5.01
N ALA A 141 -10.55 -1.96 -5.86
CA ALA A 141 -11.11 -3.26 -5.49
C ALA A 141 -10.31 -3.96 -4.37
N GLU A 142 -8.97 -3.95 -4.45
CA GLU A 142 -8.11 -4.54 -3.41
C GLU A 142 -8.18 -3.73 -2.10
N ILE A 143 -8.19 -2.40 -2.16
CA ILE A 143 -8.37 -1.52 -0.99
C ILE A 143 -9.70 -1.82 -0.31
N LEU A 144 -10.79 -1.95 -1.08
CA LEU A 144 -12.12 -2.24 -0.55
C LEU A 144 -12.15 -3.62 0.12
N LYS A 145 -11.58 -4.64 -0.51
CA LYS A 145 -11.44 -6.00 0.04
C LYS A 145 -10.64 -6.02 1.34
N LEU A 146 -9.49 -5.32 1.39
CA LEU A 146 -8.66 -5.23 2.58
C LEU A 146 -9.35 -4.45 3.71
N SER A 147 -10.06 -3.38 3.37
CA SER A 147 -10.81 -2.58 4.34
C SER A 147 -11.98 -3.36 4.95
N ALA A 148 -12.70 -4.13 4.14
CA ALA A 148 -13.76 -5.03 4.60
C ALA A 148 -13.19 -6.17 5.48
N GLY A 149 -12.07 -6.78 5.08
CA GLY A 149 -11.41 -7.80 5.89
C GLY A 149 -10.90 -7.27 7.23
N LEU A 150 -10.44 -6.01 7.28
CA LEU A 150 -10.05 -5.35 8.53
C LEU A 150 -11.23 -5.13 9.47
N SER A 151 -12.36 -4.65 8.98
CA SER A 151 -13.54 -4.37 9.81
C SER A 151 -14.13 -5.67 10.36
N GLU A 152 -14.16 -6.74 9.58
CA GLU A 152 -14.58 -8.07 10.01
C GLU A 152 -13.65 -8.65 11.08
N ARG A 153 -12.33 -8.59 10.86
CA ARG A 153 -11.34 -9.07 11.84
C ARG A 153 -11.35 -8.25 13.13
N GLN A 154 -11.53 -6.92 13.04
CA GLN A 154 -11.70 -6.07 14.23
C GLN A 154 -12.95 -6.45 15.03
N ARG A 155 -14.05 -6.79 14.35
CA ARG A 155 -15.28 -7.28 15.00
C ARG A 155 -15.02 -8.60 15.72
N ILE A 156 -14.36 -9.56 15.07
CA ILE A 156 -14.02 -10.86 15.66
C ILE A 156 -13.08 -10.70 16.86
N CYS A 157 -12.01 -9.91 16.75
CA CYS A 157 -11.09 -9.63 17.86
C CYS A 157 -11.81 -8.96 19.04
N ARG A 158 -12.74 -8.04 18.78
CA ARG A 158 -13.53 -7.37 19.82
C ARG A 158 -14.46 -8.36 20.53
N VAL A 159 -15.17 -9.20 19.78
CA VAL A 159 -16.07 -10.23 20.34
C VAL A 159 -15.28 -11.26 21.13
N LEU A 160 -14.17 -11.79 20.60
CA LEU A 160 -13.30 -12.73 21.32
C LEU A 160 -12.71 -12.11 22.58
N GLY A 161 -12.24 -10.87 22.52
CA GLY A 161 -11.74 -10.15 23.70
C GLY A 161 -12.80 -10.03 24.80
N VAL A 162 -14.02 -9.63 24.44
CA VAL A 162 -15.14 -9.56 25.40
C VAL A 162 -15.50 -10.94 25.94
N SER A 163 -15.53 -11.96 25.10
CA SER A 163 -15.87 -13.35 25.49
C SER A 163 -14.85 -13.93 26.46
N VAL A 164 -13.55 -13.78 26.16
CA VAL A 164 -12.45 -14.23 27.02
C VAL A 164 -12.43 -13.44 28.34
N GLY A 165 -12.66 -12.12 28.29
CA GLY A 165 -12.79 -11.29 29.48
C GLY A 165 -13.93 -11.74 30.38
N LEU A 166 -15.10 -12.04 29.81
CA LEU A 166 -16.26 -12.54 30.55
C LEU A 166 -16.00 -13.91 31.17
N LEU A 167 -15.38 -14.83 30.42
CA LEU A 167 -15.04 -16.18 30.90
C LEU A 167 -14.05 -16.13 32.07
N ILE A 168 -13.07 -15.22 32.02
CA ILE A 168 -12.12 -14.97 33.11
C ILE A 168 -12.86 -14.48 34.36
N VAL A 169 -13.80 -13.53 34.22
CA VAL A 169 -14.60 -13.03 35.35
C VAL A 169 -15.41 -14.17 35.99
N ILE A 170 -16.03 -15.03 35.18
CA ILE A 170 -16.83 -16.17 35.67
C ILE A 170 -15.97 -17.21 36.40
N VAL A 171 -14.75 -17.50 35.92
CA VAL A 171 -13.83 -18.46 36.57
C VAL A 171 -13.21 -17.90 37.86
N LEU A 172 -13.20 -16.58 38.03
CA LEU A 172 -12.61 -15.90 39.19
C LEU A 172 -13.59 -15.75 40.36
N ILE A 173 -14.91 -15.81 40.09
CA ILE A 173 -15.98 -15.95 41.08
C ILE A 173 -15.96 -17.39 41.61
#